data_AF-A0A6C0F8W8-F1
#
_entry.id   AF-A0A6C0F8W8-F1
#
_cell.length_a   1.000
_cell.length_b   1.000
_cell.length_c   1.000
_cell.angle_alpha   90.00
_cell.angle_beta   90.00
_cell.angle_gamma   90.00
#
_symmetry.space_group_name_H-M   'P 1'
#
loop_
_entity.id
_entity.type
_entity.pdbx_description
1 polymer ?
#
loop_
_entity_poly.entity_id
_entity_poly.type
_entity_poly.pdbx_seq_one_letter_code
_entity_poly.pdbx_strand_id
1 'polypeptide(L)' 'MASSLFFNGLIISAFFLVIKFFEMRFITKKEVPPKLLLRDSIIVYISVIFGHYLLSQFGSDSALNKKIVEVFTDSPSF' A
#
# COMPACT_ATOMS: atom_id res chain seq x y z
N MET A 1 12.77 -4.76 -3.42
CA MET A 1 11.37 -4.26 -3.53
C MET A 1 10.61 -4.31 -2.21
N ALA A 2 10.74 -5.35 -1.36
CA ALA A 2 10.04 -5.36 -0.08
C ALA A 2 10.52 -4.26 0.91
N SER A 3 11.81 -3.96 0.96
CA SER A 3 12.36 -2.93 1.87
C SER A 3 11.80 -1.53 1.59
N SER A 4 11.58 -1.17 0.32
CA SER A 4 10.97 0.10 -0.07
C SER A 4 9.49 0.19 0.31
N LEU A 5 8.77 -0.94 0.33
CA LEU A 5 7.38 -0.98 0.79
C LEU A 5 7.27 -0.61 2.27
N PHE A 6 8.03 -1.28 3.13
CA PHE A 6 7.97 -1.03 4.57
C PHE A 6 8.39 0.41 4.90
N PHE A 7 9.41 0.92 4.20
CA PHE A 7 9.84 2.31 4.34
C PHE A 7 8.75 3.30 3.91
N ASN A 8 8.11 3.07 2.76
CA ASN A 8 7.00 3.90 2.29
C ASN A 8 5.81 3.85 3.24
N GLY A 9 5.44 2.65 3.74
CA GLY A 9 4.38 2.49 4.73
C GLY A 9 4.67 3.28 6.01
N LEU A 10 5.91 3.24 6.49
CA LEU A 10 6.34 3.97 7.68
C LEU A 10 6.27 5.49 7.49
N ILE A 11 6.67 5.99 6.31
CA ILE A 11 6.54 7.40 5.96
C ILE A 11 5.06 7.82 5.96
N ILE A 12 4.20 7.03 5.30
CA ILE A 12 2.76 7.35 5.19
C ILE A 12 2.10 7.36 6.57
N SER A 13 2.38 6.37 7.43
CA SER A 13 1.83 6.33 8.79
C SER A 13 2.36 7.47 9.67
N ALA A 14 3.62 7.89 9.48
CA ALA A 14 4.21 9.03 10.18
C ALA A 14 3.55 10.35 9.74
N PHE A 15 3.35 10.57 8.44
CA PHE A 15 2.62 11.74 7.93
C PHE A 15 1.19 11.79 8.46
N PHE A 16 0.48 10.66 8.50
CA PHE A 16 -0.85 10.58 9.10
C PHE A 16 -0.83 11.04 10.57
N LEU A 17 0.14 10.55 11.36
CA LEU A 17 0.27 10.90 12.77
C LEU A 17 0.55 12.41 12.94
N VAL A 18 1.45 12.98 12.13
CA VAL A 18 1.77 14.41 12.16
C VAL A 18 0.53 15.24 11.82
N ILE A 19 -0.16 14.96 10.72
CA ILE A 19 -1.35 15.71 10.30
C ILE A 19 -2.45 15.62 11.36
N LYS A 20 -2.72 14.42 11.89
CA LYS A 20 -3.71 14.23 12.96
C LYS A 20 -3.33 14.95 14.25
N PHE A 21 -2.04 15.02 14.56
CA PHE A 21 -1.54 15.76 15.71
C PHE A 21 -1.79 17.27 15.54
N PHE A 22 -1.53 17.82 14.34
CA PHE A 22 -1.88 19.20 14.01
C PHE A 22 -3.40 19.44 14.08
N GLU A 23 -4.21 18.52 13.57
CA GLU A 23 -5.67 18.63 13.61
C GLU A 23 -6.20 18.75 15.06
N MET A 24 -5.73 17.88 15.96
CA MET A 24 -6.09 17.95 17.39
C MET A 24 -5.60 19.23 18.07
N ARG A 25 -4.40 19.69 17.72
CA ARG A 25 -3.80 20.89 18.31
C ARG A 25 -4.50 22.18 17.88
N PHE A 26 -4.89 22.31 16.61
CA PHE A 26 -5.34 23.59 16.04
C PHE A 26 -6.84 23.65 15.73
N ILE A 27 -7.44 22.56 15.25
CA ILE A 27 -8.84 22.55 14.80
C ILE A 27 -9.77 22.11 15.93
N THR A 28 -9.60 20.88 16.43
CA THR A 28 -10.65 20.25 17.26
C THR A 28 -10.63 20.77 18.70
N LYS A 29 -9.49 21.28 19.20
CA LYS A 29 -9.26 21.74 20.59
C LYS A 29 -9.78 20.78 21.68
N LYS A 30 -10.01 19.52 21.31
CA LYS A 30 -10.44 18.44 22.20
C LYS A 30 -9.24 17.55 22.46
N GLU A 31 -9.06 17.20 23.71
CA GLU A 31 -7.99 16.32 24.18
C GLU A 31 -8.34 14.87 23.85
N VAL A 32 -8.25 14.50 22.57
CA VAL A 32 -8.35 13.09 22.19
C VAL A 32 -7.11 12.37 22.74
N PRO A 33 -7.26 11.24 23.44
CA PRO A 33 -6.13 10.57 24.05
C PRO A 33 -5.11 10.14 22.97
N PRO A 34 -3.81 10.44 23.14
CA PRO A 34 -2.78 10.13 22.14
C PRO A 34 -2.61 8.62 21.88
N LYS A 35 -3.07 7.79 22.82
CA LYS A 35 -3.15 6.33 22.66
C LYS A 35 -4.06 5.90 21.50
N LEU A 36 -5.13 6.67 21.23
CA LEU A 36 -6.07 6.36 20.16
C LEU A 36 -5.45 6.67 18.79
N LEU A 37 -4.74 7.80 18.68
CA LEU A 37 -3.99 8.17 17.49
C LEU A 37 -2.93 7.15 17.09
N LEU A 38 -2.19 6.62 18.07
CA LEU A 38 -1.17 5.62 17.81
C LEU A 38 -1.79 4.34 17.24
N ARG A 39 -2.93 3.90 17.79
CA ARG A 39 -3.68 2.75 17.26
C ARG A 39 -4.07 2.98 15.81
N ASP A 40 -4.60 4.17 15.50
CA ASP A 40 -5.04 4.48 14.15
C ASP A 40 -3.86 4.56 13.15
N SER A 41 -2.70 5.09 13.57
CA SER A 41 -1.48 5.08 12.76
C SER A 41 -0.97 3.66 12.46
N ILE A 42 -1.06 2.74 13.42
CA ILE A 42 -0.73 1.32 13.22
C ILE A 42 -1.68 0.68 12.19
N ILE A 43 -2.98 1.00 12.26
CA ILE A 43 -3.96 0.52 11.29
C ILE A 43 -3.63 1.03 9.88
N VAL A 44 -3.25 2.31 9.74
CA VAL A 44 -2.82 2.87 8.45
C VAL A 44 -1.59 2.14 7.90
N TYR A 45 -0.58 1.87 8.73
CA TYR A 45 0.60 1.12 8.33
C TYR A 45 0.26 -0.29 7.81
N ILE A 46 -0.60 -1.02 8.53
CA ILE A 46 -1.07 -2.35 8.14
C ILE A 46 -1.85 -2.29 6.82
N SER A 47 -2.72 -1.28 6.64
CA SER A 47 -3.48 -1.10 5.41
C SER A 47 -2.61 -0.88 4.18
N VAL A 48 -1.47 -0.17 4.29
CA VAL A 48 -0.54 0.00 3.16
C VAL A 48 0.07 -1.34 2.75
N ILE A 49 0.51 -2.14 3.73
CA ILE A 49 1.08 -3.47 3.47
C ILE A 49 0.01 -4.38 2.86
N PHE A 50 -1.17 -4.41 3.45
CA PHE A 50 -2.27 -5.25 3.00
C PHE A 50 -2.75 -4.87 1.59
N GLY A 51 -2.92 -3.57 1.33
CA GLY A 51 -3.28 -3.05 0.01
C GLY A 51 -2.26 -3.42 -1.07
N HIS A 52 -0.97 -3.37 -0.76
CA HIS A 52 0.05 -3.84 -1.69
C HIS A 52 -0.01 -5.35 -1.94
N TYR A 53 -0.24 -6.17 -0.91
CA TYR A 53 -0.43 -7.60 -1.11
C TYR A 53 -1.66 -7.91 -1.95
N LEU A 54 -2.78 -7.21 -1.72
CA LEU A 54 -3.98 -7.33 -2.55
C LEU A 54 -3.65 -6.95 -4.00
N LEU A 55 -3.02 -5.81 -4.24
CA LEU A 55 -2.61 -5.40 -5.59
C LEU A 55 -1.64 -6.39 -6.24
N SER A 56 -0.72 -6.97 -5.48
CA SER A 56 0.21 -7.98 -5.99
C SER A 56 -0.50 -9.27 -6.38
N GLN A 57 -1.50 -9.72 -5.62
CA GLN A 57 -2.20 -10.97 -5.89
C GLN A 57 -3.27 -10.79 -6.97
N PHE A 58 -4.08 -9.74 -6.90
CA PHE A 58 -5.15 -9.47 -7.85
C PHE A 58 -4.68 -8.77 -9.13
N GLY A 59 -3.55 -8.05 -9.08
CA GLY A 59 -2.98 -7.33 -10.21
C GLY A 59 -1.99 -8.14 -11.06
N SER A 60 -1.37 -9.20 -10.52
CA SER A 60 -0.43 -10.03 -11.30
C SER A 60 -1.13 -10.94 -12.32
N ASP A 61 -2.42 -11.24 -12.13
CA ASP A 61 -3.26 -11.94 -13.11
C ASP A 61 -3.86 -11.00 -14.18
N SER A 62 -3.41 -9.73 -14.25
CA SER A 62 -3.84 -8.84 -15.31
C SER A 62 -3.29 -9.31 -16.66
N ALA A 63 -4.20 -9.50 -17.62
CA ALA A 63 -3.96 -10.00 -18.98
C ALA A 63 -2.90 -9.23 -19.80
N LEU A 64 -2.35 -8.13 -19.27
CA LEU A 64 -1.32 -7.30 -19.88
C LEU A 64 0.11 -7.88 -19.74
N ASN A 65 0.36 -8.80 -18.79
CA ASN A 65 1.68 -9.42 -18.58
C ASN A 65 1.71 -10.92 -18.93
N LYS A 66 0.61 -11.46 -19.46
CA LYS A 66 0.59 -12.83 -19.97
C LYS A 66 1.38 -12.84 -21.27
N LYS A 67 2.63 -13.29 -21.21
CA LYS A 67 3.44 -13.63 -22.38
C LYS A 67 2.54 -14.44 -23.32
N ILE A 68 2.19 -13.86 -24.48
CA ILE A 68 1.37 -14.53 -25.48
C ILE A 68 2.11 -15.83 -25.78
N VAL A 69 1.48 -16.95 -25.46
CA VAL A 69 2.05 -18.27 -25.73
C VAL A 69 1.86 -18.48 -27.23
N GLU A 70 2.85 -18.06 -28.01
CA GLU A 70 2.94 -18.39 -29.43
C GLU A 70 3.21 -19.89 -29.54
N VAL A 71 2.13 -20.68 -29.56
CA VAL A 71 2.25 -22.14 -29.55
C VAL A 71 2.31 -22.75 -30.96
N PHE A 72 2.21 -21.95 -32.03
CA PHE A 72 2.33 -22.41 -33.43
C PHE A 72 2.77 -21.29 -34.40
N THR A 73 3.95 -20.70 -34.26
CA THR A 73 4.49 -19.72 -35.23
C THR A 73 5.74 -20.22 -35.98
N ASP A 74 6.12 -21.48 -35.84
CA ASP A 74 7.19 -22.02 -36.69
C ASP A 74 6.68 -22.19 -38.12
N SER A 75 7.40 -21.63 -39.09
CA SER A 75 7.05 -21.75 -40.50
C SER A 75 7.04 -23.24 -40.88
N PRO A 76 6.00 -23.75 -41.57
CA PRO A 76 5.93 -25.17 -41.89
C PRO A 76 7.13 -25.58 -42.74
N SER A 77 7.98 -26.45 -42.20
CA SER A 77 9.08 -27.07 -42.95
C SER A 77 8.54 -28.28 -43.71
N PHE A 78 7.78 -28.07 -44.79
CA PHE A 78 7.55 -29.03 -45.88
C PHE A 78 7.22 -28.30 -47.18
#